data_AF-A0A8H5CX47-F1
#
_entry.id   AF-A0A8H5CX47-F1
#
_cell.length_a   1.000
_cell.length_b   1.000
_cell.length_c   1.000
_cell.angle_alpha   90.00
_cell.angle_beta   90.00
_cell.angle_gamma   90.00
#
_symmetry.space_group_name_H-M   'P 1'
#
loop_
_entity.id
_entity.type
_entity.pdbx_description
1 polymer ?
#
loop_
_entity_poly.entity_id
_entity_poly.type
_entity_poly.pdbx_seq_one_letter_code
_entity_poly.pdbx_strand_id
1 'polypeptide(L)'
;MNSLSAACLSTSANLEDLRPAQNFWLLQDRYIQYRLPELEYYWGLSRGELDPFSELNHVYVRADVAQLLWSKAVALVPTLDVLTTMAELVRDNFIGSFDCRRSCFESVPAHEYEYKLLPVAENGPSLYVLDQSGTNLQQVNYPYHDLPPFKLPLYPFFATTHAGEGFFDKGSTRDPEYSHPIMVMTAVYTNSAPLEFDATYPNPLRGSGEDLTIFDDELTSDSESTFYSGHEGGRMQSWIQGTGDGYSRDPVVSCVG
;
A
#
# COMPACT_ATOMS: atom_id res chain seq x y z
N MET A 1 -22.00 -9.95 -9.82
CA MET A 1 -22.06 -8.47 -9.81
C MET A 1 -20.87 -7.97 -10.62
N ASN A 2 -21.05 -6.97 -11.49
CA ASN A 2 -19.93 -6.42 -12.27
C ASN A 2 -19.03 -5.60 -11.33
N SER A 3 -17.72 -5.86 -11.35
CA SER A 3 -16.73 -5.05 -10.62
C SER A 3 -16.78 -3.59 -11.12
N LEU A 4 -16.73 -2.63 -10.19
CA LEU A 4 -16.65 -1.22 -10.52
C LEU A 4 -15.20 -0.84 -10.83
N SER A 5 -14.98 -0.07 -11.90
CA SER A 5 -13.67 0.55 -12.15
C SER A 5 -13.50 1.74 -11.20
N ALA A 6 -12.34 1.86 -10.55
CA ALA A 6 -12.05 2.98 -9.66
C ALA A 6 -12.01 4.34 -10.42
N ALA A 7 -11.74 4.32 -11.73
CA ALA A 7 -11.82 5.50 -12.60
C ALA A 7 -13.25 6.01 -12.85
N CYS A 8 -14.28 5.24 -12.47
CA CYS A 8 -15.67 5.69 -12.52
C CYS A 8 -16.05 6.57 -11.33
N LEU A 9 -15.26 6.60 -10.26
CA LEU A 9 -15.52 7.44 -9.10
C LEU A 9 -15.15 8.90 -9.35
N SER A 10 -15.97 9.81 -8.84
CA SER A 10 -15.69 11.25 -8.77
C SER A 10 -16.35 11.86 -7.53
N THR A 11 -15.89 13.04 -7.15
CA THR A 11 -16.54 13.97 -6.22
C THR A 11 -17.48 14.94 -6.94
N SER A 12 -17.46 14.97 -8.28
CA SER A 12 -18.32 15.83 -9.08
C SER A 12 -19.70 15.22 -9.32
N ALA A 13 -20.74 16.02 -9.12
CA ALA A 13 -22.11 15.69 -9.48
C ALA A 13 -22.43 15.89 -10.97
N ASN A 14 -21.55 16.58 -11.71
CA ASN A 14 -21.76 16.95 -13.11
C ASN A 14 -20.77 16.23 -14.02
N LEU A 15 -21.27 15.72 -15.16
CA LEU A 15 -20.45 15.04 -16.16
C LEU A 15 -19.39 15.96 -16.80
N GLU A 16 -19.73 17.24 -16.99
CA GLU A 16 -18.84 18.23 -17.63
C GLU A 16 -17.64 18.59 -16.74
N ASP A 17 -17.77 18.41 -15.43
CA ASP A 17 -16.76 18.74 -14.42
C ASP A 17 -15.86 17.54 -14.06
N LEU A 18 -16.07 16.38 -14.71
CA LEU A 18 -15.31 15.17 -14.42
C LEU A 18 -13.82 15.38 -14.70
N ARG A 19 -13.00 15.18 -13.67
CA ARG A 19 -11.55 15.24 -13.80
C ARG A 19 -11.00 14.05 -14.59
N PRO A 20 -9.88 14.22 -15.31
CA PRO A 20 -9.24 13.12 -16.01
C PRO A 20 -8.78 12.03 -15.01
N ALA A 21 -8.76 10.79 -15.48
CA ALA A 21 -8.18 9.68 -14.74
C ALA A 21 -6.65 9.64 -14.90
N GLN A 22 -5.97 9.21 -13.85
CA GLN A 22 -4.52 9.18 -13.75
C GLN A 22 -4.07 8.04 -12.82
N ASN A 23 -2.81 7.64 -12.96
CA ASN A 23 -2.18 6.72 -12.02
C ASN A 23 -1.87 7.46 -10.71
N PHE A 24 -2.36 6.91 -9.61
CA PHE A 24 -2.02 7.33 -8.25
C PHE A 24 -1.20 6.22 -7.60
N TRP A 25 0.00 6.55 -7.12
CA TRP A 25 0.86 5.59 -6.45
C TRP A 25 0.69 5.71 -4.94
N LEU A 26 0.57 4.59 -4.24
CA LEU A 26 0.19 4.60 -2.82
C LEU A 26 1.38 4.93 -1.92
N LEU A 27 2.58 4.45 -2.27
CA LEU A 27 3.81 4.73 -1.49
C LEU A 27 4.61 5.93 -2.03
N GLN A 28 3.94 7.07 -2.24
CA GLN A 28 4.62 8.30 -2.70
C GLN A 28 5.19 9.16 -1.56
N ASP A 29 4.73 8.96 -0.32
CA ASP A 29 5.15 9.80 0.80
C ASP A 29 6.63 9.54 1.12
N ARG A 30 7.40 10.62 1.31
CA ARG A 30 8.80 10.54 1.74
C ARG A 30 8.95 9.80 3.06
N TYR A 31 7.98 9.94 3.97
CA TYR A 31 7.97 9.21 5.23
C TYR A 31 7.98 7.70 5.00
N ILE A 32 7.13 7.17 4.11
CA ILE A 32 7.11 5.74 3.75
C ILE A 32 8.43 5.32 3.12
N GLN A 33 9.02 6.17 2.28
CA GLN A 33 10.29 5.85 1.62
C GLN A 33 11.41 5.61 2.64
N TYR A 34 11.42 6.32 3.78
CA TYR A 34 12.35 6.05 4.87
C TYR A 34 12.06 4.74 5.62
N ARG A 35 10.83 4.22 5.53
CA ARG A 35 10.39 2.98 6.18
C ARG A 35 10.45 1.75 5.28
N LEU A 36 10.95 1.88 4.05
CA LEU A 36 11.05 0.75 3.13
C LEU A 36 11.82 -0.44 3.72
N PRO A 37 12.94 -0.27 4.46
CA PRO A 37 13.63 -1.41 5.08
C PRO A 37 12.76 -2.16 6.09
N GLU A 38 11.98 -1.45 6.92
CA GLU A 38 11.06 -2.08 7.86
C GLU A 38 9.94 -2.83 7.12
N LEU A 39 9.38 -2.22 6.07
CA LEU A 39 8.37 -2.88 5.23
C LEU A 39 8.94 -4.15 4.59
N GLU A 40 10.11 -4.08 3.97
CA GLU A 40 10.78 -5.23 3.37
C GLU A 40 10.99 -6.35 4.40
N TYR A 41 11.50 -6.01 5.59
CA TYR A 41 11.71 -6.99 6.64
C TYR A 41 10.39 -7.67 7.04
N TYR A 42 9.36 -6.90 7.41
CA TYR A 42 8.11 -7.47 7.92
C TYR A 42 7.25 -8.12 6.83
N TRP A 43 7.48 -7.78 5.56
CA TRP A 43 6.87 -8.45 4.41
C TRP A 43 7.64 -9.72 4.00
N GLY A 44 8.73 -10.04 4.71
CA GLY A 44 9.55 -11.22 4.43
C GLY A 44 10.31 -11.12 3.11
N LEU A 45 10.63 -9.91 2.69
CA LEU A 45 11.43 -9.61 1.51
C LEU A 45 12.90 -9.43 1.87
N SER A 46 13.75 -9.55 0.86
CA SER A 46 15.15 -9.14 0.96
C SER A 46 15.26 -7.62 0.89
N ARG A 47 16.36 -7.08 1.42
CA ARG A 47 16.61 -5.64 1.35
C ARG A 47 16.76 -5.18 -0.10
N GLY A 48 16.08 -4.10 -0.47
CA GLY A 48 16.03 -3.54 -1.83
C GLY A 48 15.18 -4.34 -2.82
N GLU A 49 14.41 -5.33 -2.35
CA GLU A 49 13.49 -6.11 -3.20
C GLU A 49 12.15 -5.40 -3.38
N LEU A 50 11.77 -4.51 -2.46
CA LEU A 50 10.52 -3.76 -2.58
C LEU A 50 10.70 -2.58 -3.55
N ASP A 51 10.06 -2.68 -4.71
CA ASP A 51 10.02 -1.59 -5.68
C ASP A 51 8.75 -0.73 -5.49
N PRO A 52 8.85 0.49 -4.94
CA PRO A 52 7.70 1.39 -4.80
C PRO A 52 7.20 1.92 -6.15
N PHE A 53 7.93 1.72 -7.24
CA PHE A 53 7.51 2.09 -8.59
C PHE A 53 7.02 0.86 -9.40
N SER A 54 6.75 -0.25 -8.72
CA SER A 54 6.13 -1.42 -9.32
C SER A 54 4.67 -1.19 -9.71
N GLU A 55 4.23 -1.78 -10.82
CA GLU A 55 2.82 -1.78 -11.27
C GLU A 55 1.84 -2.25 -10.18
N LEU A 56 2.32 -2.99 -9.17
CA LEU A 56 1.53 -3.41 -8.02
C LEU A 56 1.18 -2.28 -7.03
N ASN A 57 1.84 -1.11 -7.09
CA ASN A 57 1.72 0.00 -6.12
C ASN A 57 0.88 1.19 -6.64
N HIS A 58 0.13 1.02 -7.73
CA HIS A 58 -0.69 2.12 -8.26
C HIS A 58 -2.14 1.72 -8.53
N VAL A 59 -2.99 2.74 -8.59
CA VAL A 59 -4.40 2.62 -8.97
C VAL A 59 -4.74 3.72 -9.97
N TYR A 60 -5.54 3.38 -10.98
CA TYR A 60 -6.02 4.34 -11.96
C TYR A 60 -7.36 4.94 -11.52
N VAL A 61 -7.35 6.22 -11.13
CA VAL A 61 -8.50 6.94 -10.55
C VAL A 61 -8.61 8.35 -11.11
N ARG A 62 -9.78 8.99 -11.00
CA ARG A 62 -9.92 10.41 -11.33
C ARG A 62 -9.10 11.30 -10.41
N ALA A 63 -8.59 12.42 -10.91
CA ALA A 63 -7.67 13.27 -10.16
C ALA A 63 -8.26 13.82 -8.84
N ASP A 64 -9.57 14.03 -8.77
CA ASP A 64 -10.27 14.42 -7.55
C ASP A 64 -10.37 13.27 -6.52
N VAL A 65 -10.49 12.02 -6.97
CA VAL A 65 -10.40 10.84 -6.10
C VAL A 65 -8.96 10.58 -5.67
N ALA A 66 -7.98 10.79 -6.58
CA ALA A 66 -6.56 10.76 -6.24
C ALA A 66 -6.24 11.76 -5.12
N GLN A 67 -6.85 12.95 -5.14
CA GLN A 67 -6.70 13.94 -4.08
C GLN A 67 -7.23 13.44 -2.73
N LEU A 68 -8.33 12.68 -2.71
CA LEU A 68 -8.86 12.08 -1.47
C LEU A 68 -7.95 10.98 -0.92
N LEU A 69 -7.36 10.16 -1.80
CA LEU A 69 -6.36 9.16 -1.41
C LEU A 69 -5.11 9.85 -0.85
N TRP A 70 -4.59 10.85 -1.57
CA TRP A 70 -3.44 11.66 -1.16
C TRP A 70 -3.63 12.31 0.21
N SER A 71 -4.76 12.97 0.43
CA SER A 71 -5.06 13.63 1.70
C SER A 71 -5.47 12.67 2.82
N LYS A 72 -5.42 11.36 2.56
CA LYS A 72 -5.87 10.30 3.47
C LYS A 72 -7.30 10.51 3.97
N ALA A 73 -8.17 11.06 3.13
CA ALA A 73 -9.59 11.20 3.45
C ALA A 73 -10.34 9.87 3.25
N VAL A 74 -9.87 9.07 2.29
CA VAL A 74 -10.34 7.71 1.99
C VAL A 74 -9.15 6.78 1.80
N ALA A 75 -9.39 5.47 1.93
CA ALA A 75 -8.41 4.44 1.63
C ALA A 75 -9.03 3.27 0.88
N LEU A 76 -8.25 2.64 0.01
CA LEU A 76 -8.58 1.34 -0.57
C LEU A 76 -8.12 0.27 0.41
N VAL A 77 -9.04 -0.59 0.82
CA VAL A 77 -8.78 -1.62 1.82
C VAL A 77 -9.22 -2.97 1.28
N PRO A 78 -8.36 -4.01 1.29
CA PRO A 78 -8.72 -5.33 0.79
C PRO A 78 -9.78 -5.99 1.68
N THR A 79 -10.28 -7.16 1.26
CA THR A 79 -11.24 -7.93 2.06
C THR A 79 -10.66 -8.33 3.43
N LEU A 80 -11.54 -8.61 4.40
CA LEU A 80 -11.14 -9.02 5.75
C LEU A 80 -10.30 -10.30 5.75
N ASP A 81 -10.59 -11.25 4.87
CA ASP A 81 -9.83 -12.51 4.77
C ASP A 81 -8.37 -12.24 4.34
N VAL A 82 -8.19 -11.33 3.38
CA VAL A 82 -6.87 -10.90 2.93
C VAL A 82 -6.16 -10.13 4.04
N LEU A 83 -6.83 -9.18 4.71
CA LEU A 83 -6.26 -8.46 5.84
C LEU A 83 -5.83 -9.38 6.98
N THR A 84 -6.63 -10.39 7.30
CA THR A 84 -6.33 -11.37 8.34
C THR A 84 -5.08 -12.15 7.98
N THR A 85 -5.00 -12.65 6.74
CA THR A 85 -3.83 -13.37 6.23
C THR A 85 -2.57 -12.50 6.30
N MET A 86 -2.68 -11.22 5.92
CA MET A 86 -1.58 -10.26 5.98
C MET A 86 -1.14 -9.98 7.42
N ALA A 87 -2.08 -9.75 8.33
CA ALA A 87 -1.79 -9.45 9.73
C ALA A 87 -1.13 -10.65 10.43
N GLU A 88 -1.57 -11.88 10.15
CA GLU A 88 -0.93 -13.10 10.63
C GLU A 88 0.50 -13.21 10.10
N LEU A 89 0.72 -12.98 8.80
CA LEU A 89 2.05 -12.99 8.21
C LEU A 89 2.99 -11.99 8.88
N VAL A 90 2.57 -10.73 8.97
CA VAL A 90 3.38 -9.64 9.55
C VAL A 90 3.70 -9.93 11.01
N ARG A 91 2.72 -10.42 11.78
CA ARG A 91 2.93 -10.81 13.17
C ARG A 91 3.93 -11.96 13.27
N ASP A 92 3.81 -12.99 12.43
CA ASP A 92 4.72 -14.13 12.45
C ASP A 92 6.15 -13.70 12.07
N ASN A 93 6.31 -12.80 11.10
CA ASN A 93 7.61 -12.22 10.73
C ASN A 93 8.18 -11.28 11.82
N PHE A 94 7.31 -10.67 12.64
CA PHE A 94 7.71 -9.83 13.77
C PHE A 94 8.22 -10.66 14.96
N ILE A 95 7.54 -11.76 15.30
CA ILE A 95 7.90 -12.61 16.45
C ILE A 95 8.92 -13.69 16.11
N GLY A 96 8.97 -14.11 14.84
CA GLY A 96 9.81 -15.21 14.37
C GLY A 96 11.28 -14.84 14.28
N SER A 97 12.12 -15.87 14.13
CA SER A 97 13.54 -15.65 13.85
C SER A 97 13.74 -15.12 12.43
N PHE A 98 14.89 -14.47 12.22
CA PHE A 98 15.26 -13.87 10.94
C PHE A 98 15.11 -14.85 9.75
N ASP A 99 15.58 -16.08 9.89
CA ASP A 99 15.59 -17.06 8.80
C ASP A 99 14.24 -17.75 8.55
N CYS A 100 13.26 -17.56 9.44
CA CYS A 100 11.94 -18.19 9.33
C CYS A 100 10.87 -17.19 8.84
N ARG A 101 11.28 -16.01 8.35
CA ARG A 101 10.34 -15.06 7.73
C ARG A 101 9.72 -15.66 6.47
N ARG A 102 8.42 -15.47 6.33
CA ARG A 102 7.64 -15.91 5.17
C ARG A 102 7.42 -14.73 4.23
N SER A 103 7.56 -14.97 2.93
CA SER A 103 7.38 -13.93 1.91
C SER A 103 5.91 -13.55 1.77
N CYS A 104 5.65 -12.25 1.62
CA CYS A 104 4.32 -11.72 1.34
C CYS A 104 3.74 -12.28 0.05
N PHE A 105 4.55 -12.50 -0.98
CA PHE A 105 4.09 -13.00 -2.27
C PHE A 105 3.71 -14.49 -2.26
N GLU A 106 4.23 -15.27 -1.30
CA GLU A 106 3.81 -16.66 -1.10
C GLU A 106 2.46 -16.75 -0.38
N SER A 107 2.25 -15.89 0.61
CA SER A 107 1.03 -15.90 1.45
C SER A 107 -0.13 -15.13 0.80
N VAL A 108 0.19 -14.07 0.07
CA VAL A 108 -0.74 -13.19 -0.65
C VAL A 108 -0.17 -13.04 -2.07
N PRO A 109 -0.55 -13.91 -3.02
CA PRO A 109 0.02 -13.88 -4.38
C PRO A 109 -0.32 -12.62 -5.18
N ALA A 110 0.55 -12.21 -6.09
CA ALA A 110 0.28 -11.06 -6.95
C ALA A 110 -0.81 -11.38 -7.99
N HIS A 111 -2.05 -10.97 -7.72
CA HIS A 111 -3.18 -11.04 -8.65
C HIS A 111 -4.19 -9.92 -8.38
N GLU A 112 -5.31 -9.89 -9.11
CA GLU A 112 -6.38 -8.95 -8.82
C GLU A 112 -7.10 -9.28 -7.50
N TYR A 113 -7.28 -8.27 -6.65
CA TYR A 113 -7.99 -8.40 -5.38
C TYR A 113 -9.25 -7.52 -5.34
N GLU A 114 -10.18 -7.87 -4.46
CA GLU A 114 -11.33 -7.04 -4.14
C GLU A 114 -10.99 -6.03 -3.03
N TYR A 115 -11.40 -4.78 -3.25
CA TYR A 115 -11.15 -3.65 -2.37
C TYR A 115 -12.44 -2.92 -2.06
N LYS A 116 -12.56 -2.45 -0.82
CA LYS A 116 -13.55 -1.45 -0.42
C LYS A 116 -12.89 -0.08 -0.34
N LEU A 117 -13.65 0.96 -0.65
CA LEU A 117 -13.26 2.32 -0.33
C LEU A 117 -13.81 2.66 1.05
N LEU A 118 -12.94 2.84 2.03
CA LEU A 118 -13.34 3.20 3.38
C LEU A 118 -13.01 4.67 3.67
N PRO A 119 -13.88 5.39 4.39
CA PRO A 119 -13.55 6.70 4.87
C PRO A 119 -12.54 6.62 6.01
N VAL A 120 -11.50 7.41 5.92
CA VAL A 120 -10.47 7.54 6.96
C VAL A 120 -10.69 8.82 7.76
N ALA A 121 -11.26 9.86 7.15
CA ALA A 121 -11.68 11.07 7.86
C ALA A 121 -13.10 10.95 8.45
N GLU A 122 -13.40 11.72 9.50
CA GLU A 122 -14.71 11.76 10.15
C GLU A 122 -15.82 12.34 9.25
N ASN A 123 -15.45 13.11 8.24
CA ASN A 123 -16.32 13.66 7.23
C ASN A 123 -15.67 13.48 5.85
N GLY A 124 -16.50 13.32 4.84
CA GLY A 124 -16.07 13.17 3.46
C GLY A 124 -17.10 13.74 2.50
N PRO A 125 -16.70 14.06 1.26
CA PRO A 125 -17.63 14.51 0.24
C PRO A 125 -18.60 13.40 -0.15
N SER A 126 -19.72 13.74 -0.77
CA SER A 126 -20.46 12.74 -1.56
C SER A 126 -19.58 12.26 -2.71
N LEU A 127 -19.69 10.98 -3.03
CA LEU A 127 -19.07 10.42 -4.23
C LEU A 127 -20.15 10.18 -5.27
N TYR A 128 -19.72 10.14 -6.53
CA TYR A 128 -20.55 9.87 -7.68
C TYR A 128 -19.89 8.78 -8.50
N VAL A 129 -20.67 7.77 -8.85
CA VAL A 129 -20.25 6.63 -9.66
C VAL A 129 -20.77 6.85 -11.07
N LEU A 130 -19.86 6.99 -12.02
CA LEU A 130 -20.19 6.99 -13.43
C LEU A 130 -20.56 5.57 -13.86
N ASP A 131 -21.75 5.44 -14.45
CA ASP A 131 -22.23 4.18 -14.97
C ASP A 131 -21.38 3.68 -16.16
N GLN A 132 -21.57 2.42 -16.55
CA GLN A 132 -20.80 1.82 -17.65
C GLN A 132 -21.06 2.50 -19.00
N SER A 133 -22.20 3.19 -19.17
CA SER A 133 -22.50 3.93 -20.39
C SER A 133 -21.78 5.28 -20.45
N GLY A 134 -21.26 5.78 -19.32
CA GLY A 134 -20.62 7.08 -19.22
C GLY A 134 -21.60 8.25 -19.26
N THR A 135 -22.90 8.00 -19.04
CA THR A 135 -23.96 9.02 -19.22
C THR A 135 -24.72 9.34 -17.95
N ASN A 136 -24.56 8.54 -16.88
CA ASN A 136 -25.28 8.74 -15.64
C ASN A 136 -24.34 8.68 -14.44
N LEU A 137 -24.56 9.58 -13.48
CA LEU A 137 -23.85 9.66 -12.21
C LEU A 137 -24.79 9.25 -11.09
N GLN A 138 -24.48 8.12 -10.45
CA GLN A 138 -25.18 7.70 -9.25
C GLN A 138 -24.46 8.26 -8.01
N GLN A 139 -25.15 9.06 -7.22
CA GLN A 139 -24.61 9.54 -5.95
C GLN A 139 -24.50 8.40 -4.93
N VAL A 140 -23.38 8.36 -4.22
CA VAL A 140 -23.10 7.50 -3.09
C VAL A 140 -22.75 8.38 -1.91
N ASN A 141 -23.53 8.24 -0.84
CA ASN A 141 -23.37 9.07 0.34
C ASN A 141 -22.26 8.52 1.23
N TYR A 142 -21.50 9.42 1.84
CA TYR A 142 -20.62 9.10 2.96
C TYR A 142 -21.42 8.36 4.05
N PRO A 143 -20.89 7.30 4.69
CA PRO A 143 -19.52 6.76 4.63
C PRO A 143 -19.28 5.71 3.52
N TYR A 144 -20.07 5.73 2.44
CA TYR A 144 -19.91 4.89 1.24
C TYR A 144 -20.22 3.40 1.42
N HIS A 145 -21.06 3.03 2.40
CA HIS A 145 -21.45 1.64 2.63
C HIS A 145 -22.11 0.96 1.42
N ASP A 146 -22.79 1.74 0.56
CA ASP A 146 -23.49 1.23 -0.62
C ASP A 146 -22.58 1.08 -1.84
N LEU A 147 -21.28 1.40 -1.71
CA LEU A 147 -20.35 1.31 -2.82
C LEU A 147 -19.96 -0.16 -3.06
N PRO A 148 -20.11 -0.69 -4.29
CA PRO A 148 -19.67 -2.03 -4.60
C PRO A 148 -18.15 -2.14 -4.49
N PRO A 149 -17.60 -3.34 -4.21
CA PRO A 149 -16.16 -3.53 -4.18
C PRO A 149 -15.54 -3.32 -5.56
N PHE A 150 -14.29 -2.85 -5.55
CA PHE A 150 -13.44 -2.69 -6.73
C PHE A 150 -12.59 -3.93 -6.89
N LYS A 151 -12.51 -4.48 -8.09
CA LYS A 151 -11.50 -5.48 -8.44
C LYS A 151 -10.33 -4.78 -9.10
N LEU A 152 -9.16 -4.78 -8.45
CA LEU A 152 -8.00 -4.00 -8.88
C LEU A 152 -6.74 -4.89 -8.93
N PRO A 153 -5.83 -4.69 -9.91
CA PRO A 153 -4.51 -5.31 -9.96
C PRO A 153 -3.52 -4.62 -8.99
N LEU A 154 -4.03 -4.13 -7.87
CA LEU A 154 -3.27 -3.48 -6.81
C LEU A 154 -2.86 -4.54 -5.79
N TYR A 155 -1.64 -4.47 -5.26
CA TYR A 155 -1.20 -5.45 -4.27
C TYR A 155 -1.61 -5.05 -2.83
N PRO A 156 -2.19 -5.98 -2.04
CA PRO A 156 -2.82 -5.66 -0.76
C PRO A 156 -1.92 -4.96 0.27
N PHE A 157 -0.64 -5.31 0.31
CA PHE A 157 0.34 -4.72 1.23
C PHE A 157 0.56 -3.22 0.98
N PHE A 158 0.58 -2.77 -0.28
CA PHE A 158 0.68 -1.35 -0.62
C PHE A 158 -0.57 -0.57 -0.18
N ALA A 159 -1.75 -1.10 -0.50
CA ALA A 159 -3.04 -0.51 -0.14
C ALA A 159 -3.18 -0.35 1.39
N THR A 160 -2.84 -1.41 2.11
CA THR A 160 -2.95 -1.47 3.58
C THR A 160 -1.96 -0.54 4.27
N THR A 161 -0.73 -0.45 3.76
CA THR A 161 0.28 0.50 4.29
C THR A 161 -0.18 1.94 4.13
N HIS A 162 -0.69 2.30 2.94
CA HIS A 162 -1.26 3.62 2.70
C HIS A 162 -2.47 3.91 3.60
N ALA A 163 -3.34 2.92 3.82
CA ALA A 163 -4.50 3.05 4.70
C ALA A 163 -4.09 3.25 6.17
N GLY A 164 -3.07 2.53 6.62
CA GLY A 164 -2.55 2.57 7.99
C GLY A 164 -2.09 3.95 8.42
N GLU A 165 -1.37 4.67 7.56
CA GLU A 165 -0.98 6.06 7.82
C GLU A 165 -2.20 6.95 8.04
N GLY A 166 -3.20 6.81 7.17
CA GLY A 166 -4.43 7.59 7.30
C GLY A 166 -5.16 7.31 8.61
N PHE A 167 -5.32 6.04 8.99
CA PHE A 167 -5.96 5.68 10.25
C PHE A 167 -5.17 6.16 11.47
N PHE A 168 -3.84 6.09 11.41
CA PHE A 168 -2.97 6.59 12.47
C PHE A 168 -3.07 8.11 12.63
N ASP A 169 -3.02 8.86 11.52
CA ASP A 169 -3.06 10.33 11.51
C ASP A 169 -4.43 10.89 11.91
N LYS A 170 -5.52 10.23 11.48
CA LYS A 170 -6.89 10.72 11.69
C LYS A 170 -7.59 10.11 12.89
N GLY A 171 -7.04 9.04 13.47
CA GLY A 171 -7.64 8.34 14.62
C GLY A 171 -9.00 7.70 14.34
N SER A 172 -9.35 7.46 13.07
CA SER A 172 -10.67 6.93 12.71
C SER A 172 -10.76 5.43 12.93
N THR A 173 -11.80 5.01 13.65
CA THR A 173 -12.14 3.61 13.92
C THR A 173 -13.54 3.25 13.44
N ARG A 174 -14.07 3.95 12.43
CA ARG A 174 -15.47 3.79 11.96
C ARG A 174 -15.79 2.36 11.53
N ASP A 175 -14.80 1.68 10.97
CA ASP A 175 -14.87 0.28 10.55
C ASP A 175 -13.82 -0.52 11.36
N PRO A 176 -14.11 -0.88 12.62
CA PRO A 176 -13.13 -1.49 13.53
C PRO A 176 -12.60 -2.82 13.01
N GLU A 177 -13.43 -3.58 12.31
CA GLU A 177 -13.06 -4.84 11.66
C GLU A 177 -11.94 -4.70 10.62
N TYR A 178 -11.87 -3.57 9.91
CA TYR A 178 -10.82 -3.27 8.94
C TYR A 178 -9.67 -2.49 9.57
N SER A 179 -9.98 -1.46 10.36
CA SER A 179 -8.96 -0.59 10.95
C SER A 179 -8.09 -1.32 11.97
N HIS A 180 -8.62 -2.26 12.76
CA HIS A 180 -7.83 -2.98 13.76
C HIS A 180 -6.65 -3.78 13.17
N PRO A 181 -6.83 -4.72 12.21
CA PRO A 181 -5.69 -5.44 11.63
C PRO A 181 -4.71 -4.51 10.91
N ILE A 182 -5.20 -3.44 10.27
CA ILE A 182 -4.35 -2.44 9.62
C ILE A 182 -3.49 -1.69 10.64
N MET A 183 -4.06 -1.25 11.76
CA MET A 183 -3.31 -0.58 12.82
C MET A 183 -2.30 -1.52 13.49
N VAL A 184 -2.63 -2.81 13.66
CA VAL A 184 -1.68 -3.80 14.18
C VAL A 184 -0.47 -3.94 13.26
N MET A 185 -0.69 -4.10 11.94
CA MET A 185 0.41 -4.14 10.98
C MET A 185 1.21 -2.83 10.97
N THR A 186 0.52 -1.68 11.00
CA THR A 186 1.16 -0.36 11.03
C THR A 186 2.05 -0.20 12.26
N ALA A 187 1.57 -0.62 13.45
CA ALA A 187 2.35 -0.60 14.68
C ALA A 187 3.58 -1.50 14.57
N VAL A 188 3.49 -2.68 13.96
CA VAL A 188 4.66 -3.53 13.69
C VAL A 188 5.67 -2.79 12.83
N TYR A 189 5.22 -2.15 11.74
CA TYR A 189 6.10 -1.40 10.83
C TYR A 189 6.81 -0.22 11.50
N THR A 190 6.34 0.27 12.66
CA THR A 190 7.03 1.30 13.45
C THR A 190 8.28 0.80 14.17
N ASN A 191 8.45 -0.52 14.32
CA ASN A 191 9.66 -1.11 14.89
C ASN A 191 10.77 -1.13 13.84
N SER A 192 12.02 -0.94 14.27
CA SER A 192 13.18 -1.10 13.39
C SER A 192 13.37 -2.56 13.01
N ALA A 193 13.76 -2.80 11.76
CA ALA A 193 14.26 -4.11 11.36
C ALA A 193 15.50 -4.48 12.20
N PRO A 194 15.76 -5.78 12.45
CA PRO A 194 16.99 -6.22 13.10
C PRO A 194 18.24 -5.75 12.35
N LEU A 195 19.31 -5.46 13.08
CA LEU A 195 20.57 -4.97 12.52
C LEU A 195 21.18 -5.94 11.50
N GLU A 196 20.90 -7.24 11.66
CA GLU A 196 21.29 -8.30 10.72
C GLU A 196 20.66 -8.08 9.34
N PHE A 197 19.46 -7.51 9.27
CA PHE A 197 18.81 -7.14 8.01
C PHE A 197 19.54 -5.99 7.33
N ASP A 198 19.92 -4.96 8.09
CA ASP A 198 20.69 -3.81 7.60
C ASP A 198 22.11 -4.20 7.13
N ALA A 199 22.74 -5.16 7.80
CA ALA A 199 24.12 -5.57 7.53
C ALA A 199 24.30 -6.32 6.20
N THR A 200 23.22 -6.81 5.58
CA THR A 200 23.28 -7.55 4.30
C THR A 200 23.55 -6.67 3.07
N TYR A 201 23.65 -5.35 3.25
CA TYR A 201 23.97 -4.41 2.16
C TYR A 201 25.35 -3.76 2.37
N PRO A 202 26.26 -3.81 1.38
CA PRO A 202 27.40 -2.92 1.37
C PRO A 202 26.87 -1.50 1.14
N ASN A 203 26.83 -0.69 2.19
CA ASN A 203 26.50 0.72 2.07
C ASN A 203 27.54 1.40 1.15
N PRO A 204 27.18 1.86 -0.06
CA PRO A 204 28.13 2.49 -0.97
C PRO A 204 28.74 3.78 -0.40
N LEU A 205 28.11 4.36 0.63
CA LEU A 205 28.54 5.59 1.31
C LEU A 205 29.28 5.33 2.62
N ARG A 206 29.37 4.07 3.09
CA ARG A 206 30.13 3.72 4.31
C ARG A 206 31.57 3.29 4.00
N GLY A 207 32.02 3.61 2.78
CA GLY A 207 33.34 3.31 2.22
C GLY A 207 34.30 4.49 2.21
N SER A 208 34.26 5.37 3.20
CA SER A 208 35.41 6.19 3.60
C SER A 208 35.07 6.82 4.93
N GLY A 209 35.84 6.49 5.97
CA GLY A 209 35.74 7.18 7.25
C GLY A 209 36.11 8.64 7.07
N GLU A 210 35.10 9.49 6.88
CA GLU A 210 35.19 10.90 7.22
C GLU A 210 33.97 11.28 8.05
N ASP A 211 34.32 11.95 9.14
CA ASP A 211 33.51 12.44 10.22
C ASP A 211 32.43 13.39 9.71
N LEU A 212 31.15 13.02 9.82
CA LEU A 212 30.03 13.93 9.60
C LEU A 212 29.39 14.24 10.95
N THR A 213 30.10 15.05 11.72
CA THR A 213 29.43 16.02 12.59
C THR A 213 28.89 17.14 11.70
N ILE A 214 27.77 17.76 12.12
CA ILE A 214 27.03 18.87 11.48
C ILE A 214 25.84 18.38 10.64
N PHE A 215 24.64 18.45 11.21
CA PHE A 215 23.53 19.31 10.76
C PHE A 215 22.42 19.27 11.82
N ASP A 216 22.64 20.00 12.91
CA ASP A 216 21.55 20.73 13.58
C ASP A 216 21.39 22.05 12.79
N ASP A 217 20.30 22.24 12.05
CA ASP A 217 19.43 23.42 12.12
C ASP A 217 18.38 23.48 10.99
N GLU A 218 17.24 24.05 11.35
CA GLU A 218 16.18 24.64 10.51
C GLU A 218 15.29 23.75 9.63
N LEU A 219 14.22 23.24 10.27
CA LEU A 219 12.91 23.08 9.64
C LEU A 219 12.27 24.46 9.41
N THR A 220 12.35 24.99 8.19
CA THR A 220 11.42 26.01 7.72
C THR A 220 10.77 25.61 6.40
N SER A 221 9.44 25.51 6.48
CA SER A 221 8.40 25.86 5.50
C SER A 221 8.76 26.02 4.01
N ASP A 222 7.87 25.44 3.22
CA ASP A 222 7.51 25.78 1.84
C ASP A 222 8.35 25.17 0.72
N SER A 223 7.79 24.13 0.09
CA SER A 223 8.01 23.89 -1.34
C SER A 223 6.83 23.14 -1.94
N GLU A 224 6.11 23.83 -2.83
CA GLU A 224 5.21 23.24 -3.82
C GLU A 224 5.91 22.09 -4.56
N SER A 225 5.30 20.92 -4.53
CA SER A 225 5.82 19.71 -5.19
C SER A 225 5.35 19.66 -6.64
N THR A 226 6.23 20.06 -7.56
CA THR A 226 6.11 19.76 -8.99
C THR A 226 6.21 18.25 -9.24
N PHE A 227 5.27 17.72 -10.02
CA PHE A 227 5.18 16.35 -10.48
C PHE A 227 6.50 15.83 -11.07
N TYR A 228 7.03 14.74 -10.50
CA TYR A 228 8.10 13.95 -11.12
C TYR A 228 7.50 12.97 -12.13
N SER A 229 7.75 13.22 -13.42
CA SER A 229 7.62 12.23 -14.48
C SER A 229 9.01 11.77 -14.91
N GLY A 230 9.24 10.46 -14.86
CA GLY A 230 10.40 9.82 -15.46
C GLY A 230 11.21 8.97 -14.50
N HIS A 231 10.84 7.69 -14.38
CA HIS A 231 11.82 6.64 -14.19
C HIS A 231 11.33 5.34 -14.82
N GLU A 232 12.14 4.76 -15.69
CA GLU A 232 11.91 3.45 -16.29
C GLU A 232 12.10 2.38 -15.21
N GLY A 233 11.00 1.71 -14.86
CA GLY A 233 10.97 0.61 -13.89
C GLY A 233 11.61 -0.65 -14.45
N GLY A 234 12.59 -1.17 -13.71
CA GLY A 234 13.32 -2.37 -14.10
C GLY A 234 13.77 -3.16 -12.88
N ARG A 235 12.88 -4.00 -12.34
CA ARG A 235 13.14 -5.33 -11.72
C ARG A 235 11.88 -5.84 -11.00
N MET A 236 10.88 -6.32 -11.74
CA MET A 236 9.83 -7.16 -11.14
C MET A 236 9.19 -8.17 -12.11
N GLN A 237 9.94 -8.62 -13.13
CA GLN A 237 9.41 -9.55 -14.13
C GLN A 237 9.57 -11.04 -13.77
N SER A 238 10.31 -11.43 -12.73
CA SER A 238 10.55 -12.86 -12.45
C SER A 238 9.40 -13.57 -11.73
N TRP A 239 8.47 -12.85 -11.10
CA TRP A 239 7.38 -13.45 -10.32
C TRP A 239 6.06 -13.60 -11.08
N ILE A 240 5.93 -12.96 -12.26
CA ILE A 240 4.71 -12.98 -13.07
C ILE A 240 4.66 -14.22 -13.99
N GLN A 241 5.77 -14.95 -14.16
CA GLN A 241 5.84 -16.15 -15.00
C GLN A 241 6.20 -17.38 -14.17
N GLY A 242 5.19 -18.05 -13.60
CA GLY A 242 5.44 -19.22 -12.74
C GLY A 242 4.21 -20.04 -12.34
N THR A 243 3.27 -20.30 -13.25
CA THR A 243 2.28 -21.37 -13.07
C THR A 243 2.36 -22.35 -14.25
N GLY A 244 3.18 -23.39 -14.09
CA GLY A 244 3.36 -24.44 -15.08
C GLY A 244 4.25 -25.58 -14.57
N ASP A 245 3.59 -26.54 -13.90
CA ASP A 245 3.94 -27.95 -13.70
C ASP A 245 5.22 -28.37 -12.93
N GLY A 246 5.01 -29.26 -11.93
CA GLY A 246 5.96 -30.33 -11.61
C GLY A 246 6.29 -30.57 -10.13
N TYR A 247 5.60 -31.52 -9.51
CA TYR A 247 5.87 -32.11 -8.19
C TYR A 247 7.35 -32.46 -7.92
N SER A 248 7.85 -32.19 -6.69
CA SER A 248 8.44 -33.22 -5.81
C SER A 248 8.71 -32.73 -4.37
N ARG A 249 8.71 -33.68 -3.43
CA ARG A 249 8.59 -33.57 -1.96
C ARG A 249 9.87 -33.11 -1.21
N ASP A 250 9.65 -32.29 -0.17
CA ASP A 250 10.27 -32.23 1.19
C ASP A 250 11.81 -32.05 1.37
N PRO A 251 12.29 -31.34 2.42
CA PRO A 251 11.78 -31.43 3.80
C PRO A 251 11.42 -30.11 4.50
N VAL A 252 10.42 -30.26 5.39
CA VAL A 252 10.04 -29.35 6.47
C VAL A 252 11.27 -29.08 7.36
N VAL A 253 11.78 -27.85 7.30
CA VAL A 253 12.59 -27.29 8.37
C VAL A 253 11.62 -26.81 9.44
N SER A 254 11.50 -27.57 10.52
CA SER A 254 10.71 -27.18 11.67
C SER A 254 11.46 -26.07 12.42
N CYS A 255 11.08 -24.81 12.19
CA CYS A 255 11.40 -23.74 13.13
C CYS A 255 10.55 -23.96 14.39
N VAL A 256 11.10 -24.65 15.39
CA VAL A 256 10.54 -24.71 16.75
C VAL A 256 11.50 -23.92 17.64
N GLY A 257 11.01 -22.80 18.18
CA GLY A 257 11.60 -22.03 19.27
C GLY A 257 10.52 -21.78 20.31
#